data_AF-L2FIX5-F1
#
_entry.id   AF-L2FIX5-F1
#
_cell.length_a   1.000
_cell.length_b   1.000
_cell.length_c   1.000
_cell.angle_alpha   90.00
_cell.angle_beta   90.00
_cell.angle_gamma   90.00
#
_symmetry.space_group_name_H-M   'P 1'
#
loop_
_entity.id
_entity.type
_entity.pdbx_description
1 polymer ?
#
loop_
_entity_poly.entity_id
_entity_poly.type
_entity_poly.pdbx_seq_one_letter_code
_entity_poly.pdbx_strand_id
1 'polypeptide(L)'
;MSGVWGWFGGGGGAKKKNDAKDAILGLRVQLDMLQKREKHLQNLMDEQDAIARKNVNTNKNAAKAALRRKKGHEHSLEQTVSQITTLESQINAIESANINRETLLAMEKAGQAMKGIHGKLTVEKVDQTMEDLREQNALSEEIVNAITTGQTDAIDDVDLEDELEQMQQEQLDEQMISTGSVPVSDAVHRMPAPANGELKGKTPVAVEEDDEEAELRKLQAEMAM
;
A
#
# COMPACT_ATOMS: atom_id res chain seq x y z
N MET A 1 5.01 -6.68 59.86
CA MET A 1 5.63 -7.52 58.81
C MET A 1 4.77 -7.39 57.56
N SER A 2 4.82 -6.28 56.81
CA SER A 2 5.79 -5.92 55.76
C SER A 2 6.02 -6.99 54.69
N GLY A 3 5.42 -6.77 53.51
CA GLY A 3 6.06 -7.04 52.23
C GLY A 3 5.60 -8.27 51.45
N VAL A 4 4.59 -8.11 50.58
CA VAL A 4 4.53 -8.79 49.28
C VAL A 4 4.02 -7.77 48.24
N TRP A 5 4.88 -6.80 47.95
CA TRP A 5 4.77 -5.91 46.78
C TRP A 5 6.05 -6.12 45.97
N GLY A 6 5.96 -6.93 44.92
CA GLY A 6 7.15 -7.31 44.15
C GLY A 6 6.88 -8.25 42.99
N TRP A 7 5.85 -8.01 42.18
CA TRP A 7 5.70 -8.68 40.87
C TRP A 7 5.37 -7.71 39.72
N PHE A 8 5.76 -6.45 39.84
CA PHE A 8 5.78 -5.54 38.70
C PHE A 8 7.22 -5.04 38.48
N GLY A 9 8.05 -5.91 37.91
CA GLY A 9 9.41 -5.61 37.48
C GLY A 9 9.50 -5.68 35.97
N GLY A 10 9.42 -4.52 35.32
CA GLY A 10 9.67 -4.35 33.88
C GLY A 10 11.05 -4.89 33.50
N GLY A 11 11.08 -5.89 32.63
CA GLY A 11 12.32 -6.52 32.15
C GLY A 11 12.10 -7.62 31.09
N GLY A 12 10.88 -8.17 31.01
CA GLY A 12 10.57 -9.28 30.09
C GLY A 12 10.50 -8.93 28.60
N GLY A 13 10.46 -7.64 28.24
CA GLY A 13 10.30 -7.20 26.84
C GLY A 13 11.55 -7.43 25.98
N ALA A 14 12.74 -7.20 26.55
CA ALA A 14 14.01 -7.41 25.86
C ALA A 14 14.43 -8.89 25.84
N LYS A 15 14.11 -9.64 26.92
CA LYS A 15 14.40 -11.07 27.02
C LYS A 15 13.61 -11.89 25.99
N LYS A 16 12.29 -11.66 25.89
CA LYS A 16 11.43 -12.32 24.87
C LYS A 16 11.82 -12.01 23.42
N LYS A 17 12.39 -10.84 23.13
CA LYS A 17 12.80 -10.48 21.76
C LYS A 17 14.09 -11.18 21.34
N ASN A 18 14.96 -11.50 22.30
CA ASN A 18 16.14 -12.34 22.06
C ASN A 18 15.75 -13.83 21.93
N ASP A 19 14.81 -14.31 22.75
CA ASP A 19 14.34 -15.70 22.70
C ASP A 19 13.83 -16.12 21.30
N ALA A 20 13.07 -15.26 20.61
CA ALA A 20 12.56 -15.56 19.27
C ALA A 20 13.67 -15.64 18.21
N LYS A 21 14.66 -14.74 18.27
CA LYS A 21 15.80 -14.75 17.34
C LYS A 21 16.68 -15.97 17.58
N ASP A 22 16.96 -16.30 18.83
CA ASP A 22 17.75 -17.46 19.20
C ASP A 22 17.05 -18.77 18.80
N ALA A 23 15.73 -18.84 18.95
CA ALA A 23 14.93 -19.97 18.44
C ALA A 23 15.00 -20.10 16.92
N ILE A 24 14.83 -19.01 16.17
CA ILE A 24 14.95 -19.02 14.70
C ILE A 24 16.35 -19.47 14.28
N LEU A 25 17.41 -18.98 14.94
CA LEU A 25 18.79 -19.39 14.65
C LEU A 25 18.99 -20.88 14.91
N GLY A 26 18.49 -21.40 16.03
CA GLY A 26 18.54 -22.84 16.33
C GLY A 26 17.81 -23.68 15.28
N LEU A 27 16.61 -23.27 14.85
CA LEU A 27 15.85 -23.94 13.80
C LEU A 27 16.58 -23.91 12.45
N ARG A 28 17.22 -22.80 12.10
CA ARG A 28 18.01 -22.67 10.85
C ARG A 28 19.27 -23.56 10.86
N VAL A 29 19.94 -23.70 12.00
CA VAL A 29 21.05 -24.65 12.15
C VAL A 29 20.57 -26.09 11.95
N GLN A 30 19.42 -26.45 12.54
CA GLN A 30 18.84 -27.77 12.36
C GLN A 30 18.42 -28.02 10.89
N LEU A 31 17.88 -27.00 10.23
CA LEU A 31 17.50 -27.05 8.82
C LEU A 31 18.71 -27.36 7.92
N ASP A 32 19.84 -26.67 8.12
CA ASP A 32 21.09 -26.92 7.39
C ASP A 32 21.59 -28.36 7.60
N MET A 33 21.47 -28.89 8.82
CA MET A 33 21.82 -30.29 9.10
C MET A 33 20.91 -31.28 8.38
N LEU A 34 19.60 -31.00 8.29
CA LEU A 34 18.67 -31.84 7.54
C LEU A 34 18.90 -31.78 6.03
N GLN A 35 19.21 -30.60 5.47
CA GLN A 35 19.55 -30.45 4.05
C GLN A 35 20.84 -31.21 3.68
N LYS A 36 21.85 -31.19 4.57
CA LYS A 36 23.06 -32.02 4.41
C LYS A 36 22.73 -33.51 4.44
N ARG A 37 21.83 -33.93 5.34
CA ARG A 37 21.36 -35.32 5.43
C ARG A 37 20.58 -35.73 4.17
N GLU A 38 19.73 -34.87 3.65
CA GLU A 38 18.98 -35.06 2.40
C GLU A 38 19.95 -35.36 1.24
N LYS A 39 20.95 -34.49 1.04
CA LYS A 39 21.98 -34.68 0.01
C LYS A 39 22.78 -35.98 0.21
N HIS A 40 23.09 -36.32 1.45
CA HIS A 40 23.79 -37.57 1.76
C HIS A 40 22.94 -38.80 1.41
N LEU A 41 21.64 -38.80 1.74
CA LEU A 41 20.71 -39.87 1.39
C LEU A 41 20.55 -40.01 -0.12
N GLN A 42 20.50 -38.91 -0.86
CA GLN A 42 20.47 -38.93 -2.32
C GLN A 42 21.72 -39.60 -2.90
N ASN A 43 22.91 -39.24 -2.41
CA ASN A 43 24.16 -39.87 -2.85
C ASN A 43 24.18 -41.39 -2.56
N LEU A 44 23.68 -41.82 -1.40
CA LEU A 44 23.56 -43.24 -1.06
C LEU A 44 22.58 -43.97 -1.99
N MET A 45 21.46 -43.32 -2.35
CA MET A 45 20.51 -43.87 -3.32
C MET A 45 21.16 -44.07 -4.69
N ASP A 46 21.92 -43.07 -5.17
CA ASP A 46 22.61 -43.13 -6.46
C ASP A 46 23.68 -44.23 -6.47
N GLU A 47 24.41 -44.41 -5.36
CA GLU A 47 25.37 -45.50 -5.19
C GLU A 47 24.68 -46.87 -5.26
N GLN A 48 23.57 -47.06 -4.54
CA GLN A 48 22.82 -48.32 -4.59
C GLN A 48 22.21 -48.58 -5.97
N ASP A 49 21.77 -47.52 -6.67
CA ASP A 49 21.28 -47.63 -8.05
C ASP A 49 22.39 -48.10 -9.00
N ALA A 50 23.59 -47.54 -8.88
CA ALA A 50 24.76 -47.94 -9.65
C ALA A 50 25.15 -49.40 -9.38
N ILE A 51 25.15 -49.84 -8.12
CA ILE A 51 25.40 -51.25 -7.74
C ILE A 51 24.33 -52.17 -8.34
N ALA A 52 23.06 -51.77 -8.30
CA ALA A 52 21.97 -52.55 -8.88
C ALA A 52 22.13 -52.72 -10.39
N ARG A 53 22.44 -51.62 -11.12
CA ARG A 53 22.69 -51.64 -12.57
C ARG A 53 23.88 -52.51 -12.94
N LYS A 54 24.98 -52.43 -12.19
CA LYS A 54 26.18 -53.24 -12.44
C LYS A 54 25.92 -54.75 -12.31
N ASN A 55 25.02 -55.15 -11.39
CA ASN A 55 24.78 -56.55 -11.07
C ASN A 55 23.51 -57.14 -11.72
N VAL A 56 22.74 -56.35 -12.49
CA VAL A 56 21.41 -56.76 -12.99
C VAL A 56 21.46 -58.02 -13.89
N ASN A 57 22.51 -58.15 -14.70
CA ASN A 57 22.67 -59.27 -15.65
C ASN A 57 23.57 -60.39 -15.12
N THR A 58 24.34 -60.14 -14.06
CA THR A 58 25.39 -61.06 -13.57
C THR A 58 25.05 -61.68 -12.21
N ASN A 59 24.44 -60.91 -11.30
CA ASN A 59 24.08 -61.36 -9.97
C ASN A 59 22.77 -60.72 -9.51
N LYS A 60 21.66 -61.37 -9.87
CA LYS A 60 20.29 -60.92 -9.57
C LYS A 60 20.02 -60.75 -8.08
N ASN A 61 20.66 -61.54 -7.21
CA ASN A 61 20.49 -61.44 -5.76
C ASN A 61 21.16 -60.18 -5.21
N ALA A 62 22.38 -59.87 -5.67
CA ALA A 62 23.08 -58.64 -5.32
C ALA A 62 22.32 -57.39 -5.80
N ALA A 63 21.80 -57.42 -7.03
CA ALA A 63 20.98 -56.32 -7.57
C ALA A 63 19.71 -56.09 -6.73
N LYS A 64 18.98 -57.15 -6.37
CA LYS A 64 17.80 -57.06 -5.50
C LYS A 64 18.13 -56.51 -4.11
N ALA A 65 19.27 -56.89 -3.53
CA ALA A 65 19.69 -56.39 -2.22
C ALA A 65 20.01 -54.88 -2.28
N ALA A 66 20.69 -54.42 -3.33
CA ALA A 66 20.97 -53.00 -3.56
C ALA A 66 19.68 -52.19 -3.72
N LEU A 67 18.72 -52.67 -4.53
CA LEU A 67 17.41 -52.01 -4.68
C LEU A 67 16.63 -51.92 -3.37
N ARG A 68 16.69 -52.94 -2.49
CA ARG A 68 16.07 -52.88 -1.16
C ARG A 68 16.70 -51.80 -0.27
N ARG A 69 18.03 -51.66 -0.30
CA ARG A 69 18.73 -50.60 0.43
C ARG A 69 18.36 -49.22 -0.10
N LYS A 70 18.36 -49.05 -1.44
CA LYS A 70 17.89 -47.83 -2.11
C LYS A 70 16.50 -47.42 -1.61
N LYS A 71 15.55 -48.36 -1.59
CA LYS A 71 14.19 -48.10 -1.09
C LYS A 71 14.14 -47.70 0.39
N GLY A 72 15.03 -48.22 1.23
CA GLY A 72 15.18 -47.77 2.61
C GLY A 72 15.70 -46.33 2.73
N HIS A 73 16.64 -45.94 1.87
CA HIS A 73 17.11 -44.57 1.77
C HIS A 73 16.04 -43.62 1.23
N GLU A 74 15.25 -44.03 0.23
CA GLU A 74 14.09 -43.28 -0.28
C GLU A 74 13.09 -42.96 0.85
N HIS A 75 12.75 -43.94 1.68
CA HIS A 75 11.86 -43.69 2.82
C HIS A 75 12.47 -42.74 3.86
N SER A 76 13.77 -42.87 4.12
CA SER A 76 14.49 -41.95 5.03
C SER A 76 14.57 -40.53 4.46
N LEU A 77 14.67 -40.40 3.13
CA LEU A 77 14.67 -39.12 2.42
C LEU A 77 13.31 -38.45 2.55
N GLU A 78 12.23 -39.19 2.29
CA GLU A 78 10.84 -38.70 2.47
C GLU A 78 10.60 -38.16 3.89
N GLN A 79 11.03 -38.90 4.92
CA GLN A 79 10.96 -38.43 6.31
C GLN A 79 11.78 -37.16 6.54
N THR A 80 12.99 -37.08 5.96
CA THR A 80 13.86 -35.90 6.08
C THR A 80 13.22 -34.67 5.44
N VAL A 81 12.63 -34.82 4.25
CA VAL A 81 11.90 -33.74 3.56
C VAL A 81 10.68 -33.30 4.37
N SER A 82 9.92 -34.23 4.96
CA SER A 82 8.81 -33.88 5.86
C SER A 82 9.26 -33.06 7.08
N GLN A 83 10.41 -33.41 7.67
CA GLN A 83 11.00 -32.65 8.77
C GLN A 83 11.44 -31.25 8.34
N ILE A 84 12.05 -31.12 7.16
CA ILE A 84 12.45 -29.82 6.57
C ILE A 84 11.22 -28.91 6.45
N THR A 85 10.16 -29.37 5.77
CA THR A 85 8.91 -28.61 5.60
C THR A 85 8.30 -28.19 6.94
N THR A 86 8.35 -29.07 7.93
CA THR A 86 7.85 -28.77 9.28
C THR A 86 8.65 -27.66 9.94
N LEU A 87 9.99 -27.69 9.88
CA LEU A 87 10.84 -26.64 10.46
C LEU A 87 10.68 -25.30 9.73
N GLU A 88 10.56 -25.30 8.41
CA GLU A 88 10.31 -24.08 7.63
C GLU A 88 8.99 -23.43 8.02
N SER A 89 7.92 -24.23 8.17
CA SER A 89 6.63 -23.77 8.66
C SER A 89 6.73 -23.16 10.08
N GLN A 90 7.51 -23.78 10.97
CA GLN A 90 7.75 -23.25 12.31
C GLN A 90 8.51 -21.93 12.31
N ILE A 91 9.54 -21.79 11.47
CA ILE A 91 10.28 -20.53 11.31
C ILE A 91 9.33 -19.43 10.87
N ASN A 92 8.53 -19.68 9.82
CA ASN A 92 7.55 -18.72 9.31
C ASN A 92 6.51 -18.34 10.37
N ALA A 93 6.05 -19.30 11.17
CA ALA A 93 5.10 -19.07 12.26
C ALA A 93 5.70 -18.16 13.34
N ILE A 94 6.96 -18.36 13.74
CA ILE A 94 7.63 -17.53 14.74
C ILE A 94 7.86 -16.12 14.19
N GLU A 95 8.30 -15.99 12.94
CA GLU A 95 8.49 -14.69 12.28
C GLU A 95 7.17 -13.92 12.20
N SER A 96 6.08 -14.58 11.79
CA SER A 96 4.72 -14.01 11.76
C SER A 96 4.23 -13.60 13.15
N ALA A 97 4.46 -14.44 14.17
CA ALA A 97 4.11 -14.11 15.56
C ALA A 97 4.87 -12.89 16.08
N ASN A 98 6.13 -12.72 15.69
CA ASN A 98 6.93 -11.56 16.06
C ASN A 98 6.41 -10.28 15.38
N ILE A 99 6.06 -10.34 14.10
CA ILE A 99 5.42 -9.21 13.39
C ILE A 99 4.08 -8.84 14.05
N ASN A 100 3.22 -9.82 14.30
CA ASN A 100 1.92 -9.60 14.96
C ASN A 100 2.08 -8.96 16.34
N ARG A 101 3.09 -9.38 17.11
CA ARG A 101 3.43 -8.75 18.39
C ARG A 101 3.83 -7.28 18.21
N GLU A 102 4.67 -6.96 17.22
CA GLU A 102 5.09 -5.58 16.97
C GLU A 102 3.91 -4.70 16.53
N THR A 103 3.03 -5.21 15.68
CA THR A 103 1.78 -4.54 15.29
C THR A 103 0.90 -4.25 16.51
N LEU A 104 0.70 -5.23 17.40
CA LEU A 104 -0.07 -5.04 18.61
C LEU A 104 0.54 -3.97 19.53
N LEU A 105 1.87 -3.94 19.68
CA LEU A 105 2.55 -2.90 20.47
C LEU A 105 2.39 -1.50 19.83
N ALA A 106 2.39 -1.40 18.50
CA ALA A 106 2.12 -0.14 17.81
C ALA A 106 0.67 0.33 18.02
N MET A 107 -0.30 -0.59 17.93
CA MET A 107 -1.71 -0.32 18.22
C MET A 107 -1.93 0.11 19.67
N GLU A 108 -1.24 -0.52 20.64
CA GLU A 108 -1.31 -0.14 22.04
C GLU A 108 -0.84 1.30 22.25
N LYS A 109 0.31 1.67 21.66
CA LYS A 109 0.83 3.05 21.70
C LYS A 109 -0.14 4.04 21.05
N ALA A 110 -0.72 3.70 19.90
CA ALA A 110 -1.72 4.52 19.25
C ALA A 110 -2.97 4.70 20.14
N GLY A 111 -3.45 3.64 20.78
CA GLY A 111 -4.55 3.69 21.73
C GLY A 111 -4.25 4.56 22.95
N GLN A 112 -3.03 4.50 23.50
CA GLN A 112 -2.59 5.37 24.58
C GLN A 112 -2.53 6.84 24.16
N ALA A 113 -1.99 7.14 22.97
CA ALA A 113 -1.98 8.49 22.42
C ALA A 113 -3.41 9.03 22.20
N MET A 114 -4.29 8.22 21.64
CA MET A 114 -5.71 8.55 21.46
C MET A 114 -6.41 8.81 22.79
N LYS A 115 -6.15 7.98 23.83
CA LYS A 115 -6.63 8.24 25.19
C LYS A 115 -6.08 9.54 25.77
N GLY A 116 -4.83 9.89 25.49
CA GLY A 116 -4.24 11.17 25.91
C GLY A 116 -4.87 12.40 25.23
N ILE A 117 -5.21 12.28 23.94
CA ILE A 117 -5.89 13.34 23.17
C ILE A 117 -7.33 13.50 23.68
N HIS A 118 -8.11 12.41 23.72
CA HIS A 118 -9.53 12.46 24.11
C HIS A 118 -9.73 12.64 25.62
N GLY A 119 -8.84 12.09 26.44
CA GLY A 119 -8.91 12.23 27.90
C GLY A 119 -8.68 13.67 28.39
N LYS A 120 -8.14 14.56 27.53
CA LYS A 120 -8.07 16.01 27.79
C LYS A 120 -9.26 16.78 27.21
N LEU A 121 -10.03 16.17 26.31
CA LEU A 121 -11.27 16.70 25.73
C LEU A 121 -12.48 16.11 26.48
N THR A 122 -12.57 16.36 27.79
CA THR A 122 -13.80 16.03 28.54
C THR A 122 -14.88 17.03 28.17
N VAL A 123 -16.16 16.61 28.22
CA VAL A 123 -17.31 17.49 27.96
C VAL A 123 -17.25 18.72 28.85
N GLU A 124 -16.88 18.57 30.12
CA GLU A 124 -16.73 19.70 31.05
C GLU A 124 -15.65 20.71 30.60
N LYS A 125 -14.55 20.25 29.97
CA LYS A 125 -13.53 21.16 29.45
C LYS A 125 -13.99 21.87 28.19
N VAL A 126 -14.78 21.21 27.35
CA VAL A 126 -15.38 21.85 26.18
C VAL A 126 -16.38 22.92 26.63
N ASP A 127 -17.24 22.60 27.60
CA ASP A 127 -18.21 23.54 28.18
C ASP A 127 -17.50 24.75 28.81
N GLN A 128 -16.47 24.52 29.64
CA GLN A 128 -15.65 25.59 30.22
C GLN A 128 -15.00 26.47 29.15
N THR A 129 -14.43 25.86 28.11
CA THR A 129 -13.79 26.61 27.02
C THR A 129 -14.82 27.46 26.26
N MET A 130 -16.04 26.96 26.05
CA MET A 130 -17.12 27.70 25.40
C MET A 130 -17.66 28.83 26.28
N GLU A 131 -17.68 28.65 27.59
CA GLU A 131 -18.00 29.70 28.57
C GLU A 131 -16.95 30.83 28.50
N ASP A 132 -15.66 30.49 28.60
CA ASP A 132 -14.54 31.45 28.53
C ASP A 132 -14.55 32.23 27.19
N LEU A 133 -14.92 31.57 26.08
CA LEU A 133 -14.99 32.17 24.74
C LEU A 133 -16.21 33.10 24.59
N ARG A 134 -17.33 32.81 25.26
CA ARG A 134 -18.48 33.72 25.35
C ARG A 134 -18.14 34.94 26.18
N GLU A 135 -17.45 34.76 27.31
CA GLU A 135 -17.01 35.86 28.17
C GLU A 135 -16.03 36.79 27.45
N GLN A 136 -15.07 36.24 26.69
CA GLN A 136 -14.16 37.01 25.83
C GLN A 136 -14.87 37.78 24.70
N ASN A 137 -15.88 37.18 24.06
CA ASN A 137 -16.68 37.88 23.05
C ASN A 137 -17.50 39.02 23.68
N ALA A 138 -18.11 38.78 24.84
CA ALA A 138 -18.84 39.82 25.57
C ALA A 138 -17.92 40.99 25.95
N LEU A 139 -16.70 40.70 26.42
CA LEU A 139 -15.69 41.72 26.70
C LEU A 139 -15.27 42.47 25.43
N SER A 140 -15.11 41.78 24.30
CA SER A 140 -14.79 42.42 23.02
C SER A 140 -15.91 43.34 22.53
N GLU A 141 -17.18 42.93 22.67
CA GLU A 141 -18.33 43.78 22.38
C GLU A 141 -18.40 44.98 23.32
N GLU A 142 -18.11 44.80 24.61
CA GLU A 142 -18.06 45.89 25.58
C GLU A 142 -16.93 46.89 25.26
N ILE A 143 -15.76 46.41 24.82
CA ILE A 143 -14.64 47.26 24.37
C ILE A 143 -15.03 48.02 23.10
N VAL A 144 -15.61 47.35 22.10
CA VAL A 144 -16.07 48.00 20.87
C VAL A 144 -17.10 49.08 21.19
N ASN A 145 -18.07 48.77 22.05
CA ASN A 145 -19.07 49.73 22.50
C ASN A 145 -18.43 50.90 23.27
N ALA A 146 -17.51 50.64 24.21
CA ALA A 146 -16.83 51.68 24.97
C ALA A 146 -15.96 52.60 24.10
N ILE A 147 -15.31 52.05 23.08
CA ILE A 147 -14.52 52.81 22.10
C ILE A 147 -15.45 53.64 21.20
N THR A 148 -16.56 53.07 20.72
CA THR A 148 -17.51 53.77 19.84
C THR A 148 -18.40 54.77 20.56
N THR A 149 -18.61 54.65 21.87
CA THR A 149 -19.38 55.64 22.66
C THR A 149 -18.63 56.97 22.81
N GLY A 150 -17.32 57.01 22.54
CA GLY A 150 -16.48 58.22 22.64
C GLY A 150 -16.15 58.90 21.32
N GLN A 151 -16.34 58.25 20.18
CA GLN A 151 -15.89 58.78 18.89
C GLN A 151 -16.68 58.16 17.73
N THR A 152 -17.90 58.66 17.51
CA THR A 152 -18.42 58.75 16.16
C THR A 152 -18.22 60.18 15.71
N ASP A 153 -17.01 60.50 15.26
CA ASP A 153 -16.89 61.48 14.18
C ASP A 153 -17.69 60.87 13.04
N ALA A 154 -18.91 61.36 12.84
CA ALA A 154 -19.69 61.03 11.66
C ALA A 154 -18.83 61.46 10.48
N ILE A 155 -18.25 60.48 9.78
CA ILE A 155 -17.67 60.72 8.47
C ILE A 155 -18.83 61.27 7.64
N ASP A 156 -18.69 62.52 7.19
CA ASP A 156 -19.72 63.19 6.41
C ASP A 156 -19.76 62.51 5.04
N ASP A 157 -20.80 61.73 4.77
CA ASP A 157 -20.97 60.99 3.51
C ASP A 157 -20.81 61.90 2.28
N VAL A 158 -21.06 63.21 2.42
CA VAL A 158 -20.88 64.22 1.38
C VAL A 158 -19.41 64.35 0.92
N ASP A 159 -18.45 64.29 1.84
CA ASP A 159 -17.01 64.41 1.51
C ASP A 159 -16.52 63.15 0.76
N LEU A 160 -17.10 61.98 1.09
CA LEU A 160 -16.83 60.73 0.39
C LEU A 160 -17.46 60.69 -1.00
N GLU A 161 -18.65 61.28 -1.17
CA GLU A 161 -19.34 61.35 -2.46
C GLU A 161 -18.57 62.24 -3.45
N ASP A 162 -18.06 63.38 -3.00
CA ASP A 162 -17.23 64.28 -3.81
C ASP A 162 -15.89 63.64 -4.21
N GLU A 163 -15.23 62.92 -3.28
CA GLU A 163 -14.00 62.17 -3.57
C GLU A 163 -14.24 61.02 -4.56
N LEU A 164 -15.39 60.35 -4.45
CA LEU A 164 -15.81 59.29 -5.37
C LEU A 164 -16.08 59.84 -6.78
N GLU A 165 -16.77 60.98 -6.89
CA GLU A 165 -17.07 61.61 -8.17
C GLU A 165 -15.79 62.05 -8.89
N GLN A 166 -14.81 62.56 -8.14
CA GLN A 166 -13.50 62.94 -8.67
C GLN A 166 -12.73 61.72 -9.21
N MET A 167 -12.69 60.61 -8.48
CA MET A 167 -12.05 59.37 -8.96
C MET A 167 -12.73 58.77 -10.21
N GLN A 168 -14.06 58.89 -10.33
CA GLN A 168 -14.78 58.40 -11.51
C GLN A 168 -14.45 59.22 -12.76
N GLN A 169 -14.33 60.54 -12.61
CA GLN A 169 -13.97 61.44 -13.70
C GLN A 169 -12.54 61.16 -14.21
N GLU A 170 -11.58 60.94 -13.30
CA GLU A 170 -10.20 60.59 -13.65
C GLU A 170 -10.12 59.28 -14.47
N GLN A 171 -10.90 58.25 -14.12
CA GLN A 171 -10.92 57.00 -14.89
C GLN A 171 -11.54 57.15 -16.28
N LEU A 172 -12.58 57.98 -16.42
CA LEU A 172 -13.20 58.23 -17.73
C LEU A 172 -12.23 58.93 -18.68
N ASP A 173 -11.49 59.92 -18.17
CA ASP A 173 -10.48 60.65 -18.94
C ASP A 173 -9.36 59.72 -19.41
N GLU A 174 -8.88 58.81 -18.55
CA GLU A 174 -7.90 57.77 -18.92
C GLU A 174 -8.43 56.82 -20.03
N GLN A 175 -9.69 56.39 -19.93
CA GLN A 175 -10.28 55.51 -20.93
C GLN A 175 -10.43 56.19 -22.30
N MET A 176 -10.80 57.47 -22.32
CA MET A 176 -10.93 58.25 -23.55
C MET A 176 -9.60 58.40 -24.28
N ILE A 177 -8.49 58.62 -23.54
CA ILE A 177 -7.14 58.71 -24.11
C ILE A 177 -6.67 57.36 -24.69
N SER A 178 -7.14 56.22 -24.16
CA SER A 178 -6.74 54.89 -24.64
C SER A 178 -7.39 54.47 -25.97
N THR A 179 -8.51 55.09 -26.38
CA THR A 179 -9.20 54.75 -27.64
C THR A 179 -8.62 55.54 -28.82
N GLY A 180 -7.38 55.20 -29.20
CA GLY A 180 -6.69 55.75 -30.36
C GLY A 180 -7.40 55.48 -31.70
N SER A 181 -7.28 56.44 -32.61
CA SER A 181 -7.84 56.51 -33.97
C SER A 181 -7.77 55.22 -34.79
N VAL A 182 -8.87 54.87 -35.46
CA VAL A 182 -8.94 53.77 -36.45
C VAL A 182 -8.35 54.20 -37.80
N PRO A 183 -7.55 53.35 -38.45
CA PRO A 183 -7.63 53.21 -39.90
C PRO A 183 -7.79 51.75 -40.36
N VAL A 184 -8.58 51.62 -41.42
CA VAL A 184 -9.14 50.42 -42.05
C VAL A 184 -8.16 49.81 -43.08
N SER A 185 -8.30 48.50 -43.35
CA SER A 185 -7.72 47.66 -44.45
C SER A 185 -6.28 47.13 -44.22
N ASP A 186 -5.94 45.85 -44.50
CA ASP A 186 -6.19 45.08 -45.73
C ASP A 186 -6.06 43.53 -45.53
N ALA A 187 -6.83 42.77 -46.33
CA ALA A 187 -6.72 41.35 -46.76
C ALA A 187 -6.13 40.28 -45.80
N VAL A 188 -6.92 39.37 -45.20
CA VAL A 188 -7.48 38.13 -45.80
C VAL A 188 -6.46 37.36 -46.70
N HIS A 189 -6.29 36.05 -46.45
CA HIS A 189 -5.63 35.00 -47.28
C HIS A 189 -4.27 34.45 -46.78
N ARG A 190 -4.30 33.39 -45.94
CA ARG A 190 -3.71 32.08 -46.28
C ARG A 190 -3.95 31.01 -45.20
N MET A 191 -4.71 29.97 -45.53
CA MET A 191 -4.54 28.63 -44.97
C MET A 191 -4.43 27.65 -46.15
N PRO A 192 -3.61 26.59 -46.05
CA PRO A 192 -3.99 25.31 -46.67
C PRO A 192 -3.83 24.08 -45.75
N ALA A 193 -4.54 23.02 -46.17
CA ALA A 193 -5.03 21.82 -45.47
C ALA A 193 -4.05 20.60 -45.47
N PRO A 194 -4.32 19.50 -44.72
CA PRO A 194 -3.39 18.39 -44.48
C PRO A 194 -3.38 17.31 -45.58
N ALA A 195 -2.29 16.55 -45.70
CA ALA A 195 -2.09 15.49 -46.69
C ALA A 195 -1.83 14.09 -46.08
N ASN A 196 -2.40 13.09 -46.77
CA ASN A 196 -2.43 11.64 -46.50
C ASN A 196 -1.07 10.91 -46.58
N GLY A 197 -0.92 9.83 -45.81
CA GLY A 197 0.15 8.82 -45.98
C GLY A 197 -0.16 7.49 -45.29
N GLU A 198 -0.09 6.38 -46.03
CA GLU A 198 -0.47 5.01 -45.63
C GLU A 198 0.57 4.30 -44.74
N LEU A 199 0.09 3.42 -43.85
CA LEU A 199 0.84 2.72 -42.79
C LEU A 199 1.18 1.27 -43.18
N LYS A 200 2.42 0.83 -42.92
CA LYS A 200 2.94 -0.52 -43.19
C LYS A 200 2.88 -1.45 -41.96
N GLY A 201 2.30 -2.65 -42.15
CA GLY A 201 2.81 -3.95 -41.66
C GLY A 201 2.32 -4.51 -40.31
N LYS A 202 1.66 -5.69 -40.33
CA LYS A 202 1.68 -6.74 -39.28
C LYS A 202 1.22 -8.12 -39.83
N THR A 203 1.83 -9.16 -39.27
CA THR A 203 1.82 -10.63 -39.53
C THR A 203 0.46 -11.35 -39.30
N PRO A 204 0.29 -12.64 -39.68
CA PRO A 204 -0.99 -13.24 -40.12
C PRO A 204 -1.92 -13.71 -39.00
N VAL A 205 -3.23 -13.63 -39.25
CA VAL A 205 -4.32 -14.21 -38.46
C VAL A 205 -4.96 -15.32 -39.32
N ALA A 206 -4.97 -16.54 -38.79
CA ALA A 206 -5.80 -17.63 -39.28
C ALA A 206 -7.03 -17.73 -38.36
N VAL A 207 -8.15 -18.23 -38.90
CA VAL A 207 -9.46 -18.49 -38.25
C VAL A 207 -10.42 -17.29 -38.28
N GLU A 208 -11.12 -17.10 -39.40
CA GLU A 208 -12.40 -16.33 -39.48
C GLU A 208 -13.26 -16.73 -40.71
N GLU A 209 -12.73 -17.47 -41.70
CA GLU A 209 -13.53 -17.91 -42.88
C GLU A 209 -14.53 -19.06 -42.60
N ASP A 210 -14.37 -19.82 -41.51
CA ASP A 210 -15.21 -21.00 -41.20
C ASP A 210 -16.55 -20.62 -40.50
N ASP A 211 -16.61 -19.43 -39.88
CA ASP A 211 -17.81 -18.94 -39.18
C ASP A 211 -18.80 -18.26 -40.15
N GLU A 212 -18.32 -17.54 -41.18
CA GLU A 212 -19.19 -16.89 -42.17
C GLU A 212 -19.96 -17.90 -43.05
N GLU A 213 -19.34 -19.04 -43.40
CA GLU A 213 -19.98 -20.07 -44.21
C GLU A 213 -21.10 -20.81 -43.44
N ALA A 214 -20.94 -20.93 -42.12
CA ALA A 214 -21.96 -21.50 -41.24
C ALA A 214 -23.18 -20.57 -41.09
N GLU A 215 -22.97 -19.25 -41.00
CA GLU A 215 -24.04 -18.26 -40.94
C GLU A 215 -24.82 -18.16 -42.27
N LEU A 216 -24.13 -18.22 -43.41
CA LEU A 216 -24.75 -18.25 -44.74
C LEU A 216 -25.68 -19.45 -44.95
N ARG A 217 -25.30 -20.65 -44.48
CA ARG A 217 -26.17 -21.84 -44.54
C ARG A 217 -27.43 -21.67 -43.70
N LYS A 218 -27.32 -21.03 -42.54
CA LYS A 218 -28.45 -20.82 -41.63
C LYS A 218 -29.47 -19.83 -42.21
N LEU A 219 -29.00 -18.75 -42.83
CA LEU A 219 -29.83 -17.77 -43.55
C LEU A 219 -30.54 -18.38 -44.77
N GLN A 220 -29.88 -19.26 -45.52
CA GLN A 220 -30.51 -19.95 -46.65
C GLN A 220 -31.60 -20.94 -46.23
N ALA A 221 -31.44 -21.59 -45.07
CA ALA A 221 -32.45 -22.51 -44.53
C ALA A 221 -33.69 -21.78 -43.99
N GLU A 222 -33.54 -20.55 -43.51
CA GLU A 222 -34.64 -19.71 -42.99
C GLU A 222 -35.50 -19.10 -44.10
N MET A 223 -34.95 -18.89 -45.32
CA MET A 223 -35.73 -18.40 -46.47
C MET A 223 -36.44 -19.49 -47.28
N ALA A 224 -36.21 -20.77 -46.95
CA ALA A 224 -36.78 -21.92 -47.66
C ALA A 224 -37.93 -22.63 -46.89
N MET A 225 -38.44 -22.01 -45.83
CA MET A 225 -39.70 -22.38 -45.14
C MET A 225 -40.72 -21.25 -45.18
#